data_AF-A0AAN0NGJ6-F1
#
_entry.id   AF-A0AAN0NGJ6-F1
#
_cell.length_a   1.000
_cell.length_b   1.000
_cell.length_c   1.000
_cell.angle_alpha   90.00
_cell.angle_beta   90.00
_cell.angle_gamma   90.00
#
_symmetry.space_group_name_H-M   'P 1'
#
loop_
_entity.id
_entity.type
_entity.pdbx_description
1 polymer ?
#
loop_
_entity_poly.entity_id
_entity_poly.type
_entity_poly.pdbx_seq_one_letter_code
_entity_poly.pdbx_strand_id
1 'polypeptide(L)'
;MLETKTAQFTFVKQGIYYFSRRVPRDLSHHYNANRTMYSLRTRSKVIATSRAQRAAQTLDEHWYHLRIRDVDLPGKHLLRTQAHSLSGLPVVPDGAAEGSLKLSEAAGIYLRLKGQGRPITFHRAAERSCGYLMDVCGDKDITAYTKADANAFRDGLIKRGLAGSSIPRIFGTVRTVVNFSASEIGLDISNPFTRVYYDRNAGVEGREPLPLDAIRNIQSECRTVDDDLRWLVALVSDTGMRLAEAAGLLKEDLNLDGPIPHVVIQEHPWRRLKTAGSSRTVPL
;
A
#
# COMPACT_ATOMS: atom_id res chain seq x y z
N MET A 1 -22.09 -29.53 -6.77
CA MET A 1 -22.22 -29.46 -8.24
C MET A 1 -23.16 -28.32 -8.58
N LEU A 2 -22.91 -27.51 -9.62
CA LEU A 2 -23.87 -26.48 -10.04
C LEU A 2 -24.92 -27.16 -10.92
N GLU A 3 -26.06 -27.43 -10.32
CA GLU A 3 -27.23 -28.04 -10.95
C GLU A 3 -27.87 -27.04 -11.93
N THR A 4 -28.13 -27.50 -13.16
CA THR A 4 -28.69 -26.77 -14.32
C THR A 4 -27.73 -25.86 -15.11
N LYS A 5 -26.81 -26.47 -15.87
CA LYS A 5 -26.14 -25.80 -17.01
C LYS A 5 -27.14 -25.65 -18.16
N THR A 6 -27.62 -24.44 -18.42
CA THR A 6 -28.60 -24.14 -19.48
C THR A 6 -27.98 -23.73 -20.83
N ALA A 7 -26.76 -23.19 -20.81
CA ALA A 7 -25.97 -22.79 -21.99
C ALA A 7 -24.48 -22.64 -21.60
N GLN A 8 -23.57 -22.56 -22.58
CA GLN A 8 -22.13 -22.38 -22.32
C GLN A 8 -21.86 -21.18 -21.40
N PHE A 9 -21.04 -21.40 -20.38
CA PHE A 9 -20.68 -20.43 -19.33
C PHE A 9 -21.84 -19.86 -18.50
N THR A 10 -23.02 -20.48 -18.52
CA THR A 10 -24.18 -19.99 -17.73
C THR A 10 -24.80 -21.06 -16.83
N PHE A 11 -25.40 -20.62 -15.73
CA PHE A 11 -26.30 -21.41 -14.88
C PHE A 11 -27.45 -20.53 -14.37
N VAL A 12 -28.55 -21.13 -13.94
CA VAL A 12 -29.72 -20.41 -13.44
C VAL A 12 -29.81 -20.53 -11.92
N LYS A 13 -30.07 -19.41 -11.24
CA LYS A 13 -30.41 -19.38 -9.81
C LYS A 13 -31.60 -18.45 -9.62
N GLN A 14 -32.68 -18.97 -9.03
CA GLN A 14 -33.93 -18.22 -8.77
C GLN A 14 -34.49 -17.51 -10.02
N GLY A 15 -34.44 -18.19 -11.18
CA GLY A 15 -34.96 -17.66 -12.44
C GLY A 15 -34.09 -16.60 -13.13
N ILE A 16 -32.92 -16.24 -12.57
CA ILE A 16 -31.96 -15.30 -13.18
C ILE A 16 -30.74 -16.07 -13.68
N TYR A 17 -30.25 -15.71 -14.87
CA TYR A 17 -29.04 -16.30 -15.45
C TYR A 17 -27.77 -15.69 -14.82
N TYR A 18 -26.81 -16.54 -14.50
CA TYR A 18 -25.48 -16.19 -13.99
C TYR A 18 -24.41 -16.64 -14.97
N PHE A 19 -23.35 -15.86 -15.08
CA PHE A 19 -22.11 -16.23 -15.76
C PHE A 19 -21.22 -17.03 -14.81
N SER A 20 -20.54 -18.06 -15.33
CA SER A 20 -19.57 -18.86 -14.58
C SER A 20 -18.48 -19.39 -15.49
N ARG A 21 -17.24 -18.95 -15.28
CA ARG A 21 -16.07 -19.43 -16.02
C ARG A 21 -14.88 -19.67 -15.10
N ARG A 22 -14.24 -20.82 -15.25
CA ARG A 22 -13.06 -21.19 -14.45
C ARG A 22 -11.83 -20.46 -14.99
N VAL A 23 -11.00 -19.94 -14.09
CA VAL A 23 -9.71 -19.36 -14.45
C VAL A 23 -8.73 -20.49 -14.84
N PRO A 24 -8.00 -20.38 -15.96
CA PRO A 24 -6.96 -21.33 -16.37
C PRO A 24 -5.89 -21.51 -15.28
N ARG A 25 -5.32 -22.71 -15.15
CA ARG A 25 -4.39 -23.04 -14.06
C ARG A 25 -3.10 -22.21 -14.12
N ASP A 26 -2.60 -22.00 -15.32
CA ASP A 26 -1.48 -21.12 -15.65
C ASP A 26 -1.68 -19.69 -15.12
N LEU A 27 -2.90 -19.17 -15.13
CA LEU A 27 -3.23 -17.81 -14.70
C LEU A 27 -3.77 -17.73 -13.27
N SER A 28 -3.79 -18.85 -12.53
CA SER A 28 -4.37 -18.89 -11.18
C SER A 28 -3.69 -17.94 -10.20
N HIS A 29 -2.39 -17.69 -10.35
CA HIS A 29 -1.62 -16.78 -9.51
C HIS A 29 -1.99 -15.29 -9.69
N HIS A 30 -2.65 -14.93 -10.80
CA HIS A 30 -3.15 -13.57 -11.04
C HIS A 30 -4.54 -13.31 -10.42
N TYR A 31 -5.21 -14.34 -9.89
CA TYR A 31 -6.59 -14.24 -9.41
C TYR A 31 -6.77 -14.78 -7.99
N ASN A 32 -7.49 -14.03 -7.15
CA ASN A 32 -7.84 -14.47 -5.78
C ASN A 32 -8.92 -15.56 -5.73
N ALA A 33 -9.50 -15.92 -6.87
CA ALA A 33 -10.55 -16.94 -6.98
C ALA A 33 -10.38 -17.77 -8.26
N ASN A 34 -10.62 -19.07 -8.16
CA ASN A 34 -10.49 -20.02 -9.26
C ASN A 34 -11.58 -19.89 -10.33
N ARG A 35 -12.55 -18.99 -10.15
CA ARG A 35 -13.72 -18.85 -11.00
C ARG A 35 -14.28 -17.43 -10.98
N THR A 36 -14.56 -16.88 -12.16
CA THR A 36 -15.31 -15.63 -12.32
C THR A 36 -16.80 -15.96 -12.38
N MET A 37 -17.58 -15.38 -11.46
CA MET A 37 -19.04 -15.60 -11.39
C MET A 37 -19.77 -14.30 -11.05
N TYR A 38 -20.80 -13.97 -11.84
CA TYR A 38 -21.67 -12.83 -11.57
C TYR A 38 -23.02 -12.97 -12.30
N SER A 39 -24.03 -12.21 -11.86
CA SER A 39 -25.37 -12.22 -12.47
C SER A 39 -25.39 -11.51 -13.83
N LEU A 40 -25.99 -12.15 -14.84
CA LEU A 40 -26.23 -11.54 -16.16
C LEU A 40 -27.46 -10.62 -16.18
N ARG A 41 -28.15 -10.49 -15.04
CA ARG A 41 -29.33 -9.63 -14.83
C ARG A 41 -30.41 -9.80 -15.91
N THR A 42 -30.65 -11.03 -16.31
CA THR A 42 -31.68 -11.35 -17.31
C THR A 42 -32.32 -12.70 -17.00
N ARG A 43 -33.60 -12.83 -17.37
CA ARG A 43 -34.37 -14.08 -17.33
C ARG A 43 -34.52 -14.70 -18.72
N SER A 44 -34.07 -14.01 -19.78
CA SER A 44 -34.12 -14.48 -21.17
C SER A 44 -32.87 -15.29 -21.52
N LYS A 45 -33.07 -16.52 -21.99
CA LYS A 45 -32.00 -17.43 -22.41
C LYS A 45 -31.13 -16.84 -23.53
N VAL A 46 -31.76 -16.25 -24.55
CA VAL A 46 -31.05 -15.70 -25.73
C VAL A 46 -30.13 -14.55 -25.33
N ILE A 47 -30.63 -13.62 -24.52
CA ILE A 47 -29.86 -12.48 -24.01
C ILE A 47 -28.74 -12.96 -23.07
N ALA A 48 -29.03 -13.95 -22.22
CA ALA A 48 -28.03 -14.54 -21.33
C ALA A 48 -26.88 -15.18 -22.11
N THR A 49 -27.18 -15.96 -23.15
CA THR A 49 -26.16 -16.60 -24.00
C THR A 49 -25.27 -15.56 -24.68
N SER A 50 -25.85 -14.53 -25.30
CA SER A 50 -25.08 -13.47 -25.97
C SER A 50 -24.16 -12.71 -24.98
N ARG A 51 -24.69 -12.35 -23.80
CA ARG A 51 -23.88 -11.67 -22.76
C ARG A 51 -22.78 -12.56 -22.20
N ALA A 52 -23.07 -13.84 -21.97
CA ALA A 52 -22.10 -14.81 -21.49
C ALA A 52 -20.97 -15.05 -22.51
N GLN A 53 -21.30 -15.13 -23.80
CA GLN A 53 -20.31 -15.26 -24.87
C GLN A 53 -19.40 -14.03 -24.94
N ARG A 54 -19.95 -12.82 -24.90
CA ARG A 54 -19.16 -11.59 -24.86
C ARG A 54 -18.23 -11.54 -23.64
N ALA A 55 -18.75 -11.88 -22.46
CA ALA A 55 -17.95 -11.96 -21.24
C ALA A 55 -16.83 -13.00 -21.32
N ALA A 56 -17.09 -14.13 -21.99
CA ALA A 56 -16.06 -15.14 -22.24
C ALA A 56 -14.98 -14.59 -23.19
N GLN A 57 -15.35 -13.97 -24.31
CA GLN A 57 -14.39 -13.39 -25.25
C GLN A 57 -13.48 -12.34 -24.59
N THR A 58 -14.04 -11.41 -23.81
CA THR A 58 -13.25 -10.43 -23.06
C THR A 58 -12.28 -11.07 -22.07
N LEU A 59 -12.70 -12.16 -21.40
CA LEU A 59 -11.79 -12.92 -20.52
C LEU A 59 -10.69 -13.63 -21.31
N ASP A 60 -10.98 -14.13 -22.51
CA ASP A 60 -9.96 -14.77 -23.36
C ASP A 60 -8.91 -13.79 -23.86
N GLU A 61 -9.32 -12.60 -24.30
CA GLU A 61 -8.41 -11.51 -24.67
C GLU A 61 -7.54 -11.10 -23.48
N HIS A 62 -8.14 -10.89 -22.31
CA HIS A 62 -7.40 -10.53 -21.11
C HIS A 62 -6.40 -11.63 -20.70
N TRP A 63 -6.82 -12.90 -20.72
CA TRP A 63 -5.94 -14.03 -20.45
C TRP A 63 -4.83 -14.18 -21.49
N TYR A 64 -5.11 -13.87 -22.76
CA TYR A 64 -4.10 -13.84 -23.81
C TYR A 64 -3.03 -12.77 -23.55
N HIS A 65 -3.44 -11.55 -23.17
CA HIS A 65 -2.50 -10.49 -22.79
C HIS A 65 -1.63 -10.87 -21.57
N LEU A 66 -2.22 -11.51 -20.56
CA LEU A 66 -1.46 -12.00 -19.41
C LEU A 66 -0.41 -13.04 -19.82
N ARG A 67 -0.76 -13.97 -20.72
CA ARG A 67 0.17 -14.97 -21.24
C ARG A 67 1.29 -14.36 -22.07
N ILE A 68 1.01 -13.35 -22.90
CA ILE A 68 2.06 -12.64 -23.66
C ILE A 68 3.04 -11.95 -22.71
N ARG A 69 2.56 -11.42 -21.57
CA ARG A 69 3.42 -10.77 -20.59
C ARG A 69 4.34 -11.74 -19.86
N ASP A 70 3.84 -12.95 -19.58
CA ASP A 70 4.57 -13.94 -18.77
C ASP A 70 5.39 -14.94 -19.61
N VAL A 71 5.16 -15.02 -20.94
CA VAL A 71 5.90 -15.91 -21.86
C VAL A 71 6.89 -15.09 -22.69
N ASP A 72 8.19 -15.36 -22.54
CA ASP A 72 9.25 -14.88 -23.45
C ASP A 72 8.84 -15.18 -24.90
N LEU A 73 8.87 -14.16 -25.77
CA LEU A 73 8.43 -14.25 -27.16
C LEU A 73 8.98 -15.51 -27.86
N PRO A 74 8.14 -16.46 -28.31
CA PRO A 74 8.61 -17.63 -29.05
C PRO A 74 9.34 -17.18 -30.32
N GLY A 75 10.60 -17.58 -30.48
CA GLY A 75 11.44 -17.11 -31.59
C GLY A 75 12.15 -15.77 -31.35
N LYS A 76 12.28 -15.29 -30.09
CA LYS A 76 13.11 -14.14 -29.72
C LYS A 76 14.53 -14.17 -30.31
N HIS A 77 15.10 -15.36 -30.49
CA HIS A 77 16.41 -15.60 -31.12
C HIS A 77 16.41 -15.57 -32.65
N LEU A 78 15.23 -15.62 -33.28
CA LEU A 78 15.02 -15.53 -34.74
C LEU A 78 14.65 -14.12 -35.18
N LEU A 79 14.47 -13.19 -34.23
CA LEU A 79 14.34 -11.77 -34.54
C LEU A 79 15.65 -11.34 -35.20
N ARG A 80 15.55 -10.94 -36.47
CA ARG A 80 16.68 -10.42 -37.23
C ARG A 80 17.15 -9.14 -36.56
N THR A 81 18.23 -9.21 -35.80
CA THR A 81 18.99 -8.02 -35.42
C THR A 81 19.37 -7.33 -36.73
N GLN A 82 18.74 -6.20 -37.06
CA GLN A 82 19.34 -5.27 -38.01
C GLN A 82 20.56 -4.68 -37.33
N ALA A 83 21.66 -5.45 -37.32
CA ALA A 83 22.97 -4.89 -37.13
C ALA A 83 23.34 -4.22 -38.46
N HIS A 84 23.17 -2.91 -38.54
CA HIS A 84 24.20 -2.14 -39.22
C HIS A 84 25.50 -2.39 -38.45
N SER A 85 26.49 -2.90 -39.18
CA SER A 85 27.71 -3.52 -38.69
C SER A 85 28.50 -2.67 -37.70
N LEU A 86 29.07 -3.34 -36.69
CA LEU A 86 30.09 -2.83 -35.80
C LEU A 86 31.41 -2.54 -36.55
N SER A 87 31.95 -1.33 -36.39
CA SER A 87 33.36 -1.10 -36.03
C SER A 87 33.65 0.40 -35.98
N GLY A 88 34.02 0.90 -34.80
CA GLY A 88 34.33 2.31 -34.56
C GLY A 88 33.17 3.03 -33.88
N LEU A 89 33.35 3.32 -32.59
CA LEU A 89 32.54 4.20 -31.72
C LEU A 89 31.40 4.95 -32.45
N PRO A 90 30.12 4.57 -32.29
CA PRO A 90 29.00 5.38 -32.76
C PRO A 90 28.24 5.89 -31.52
N VAL A 91 28.45 7.15 -31.11
CA VAL A 91 27.69 8.32 -31.57
C VAL A 91 26.19 8.03 -31.54
N VAL A 92 25.60 8.45 -30.43
CA VAL A 92 24.16 8.59 -30.18
C VAL A 92 23.46 9.18 -31.41
N PRO A 93 22.45 8.52 -31.99
CA PRO A 93 21.47 9.19 -32.80
C PRO A 93 20.56 9.96 -31.84
N ASP A 94 20.69 11.28 -31.87
CA ASP A 94 19.83 12.24 -31.22
C ASP A 94 18.37 12.02 -31.68
N GLY A 95 17.44 11.76 -30.74
CA GLY A 95 15.99 11.89 -30.99
C GLY A 95 15.07 10.70 -30.68
N ALA A 96 14.63 10.61 -29.41
CA ALA A 96 13.28 10.23 -28.95
C ALA A 96 12.78 8.77 -29.05
N ALA A 97 13.19 7.97 -28.06
CA ALA A 97 12.29 7.08 -27.32
C ALA A 97 12.74 7.07 -25.85
N GLU A 98 12.51 8.20 -25.16
CA GLU A 98 12.82 8.36 -23.74
C GLU A 98 11.98 7.40 -22.89
N GLY A 99 12.63 6.80 -21.88
CA GLY A 99 12.01 5.88 -20.94
C GLY A 99 10.89 6.54 -20.15
N SER A 100 9.67 6.49 -20.69
CA SER A 100 8.50 7.02 -20.01
C SER A 100 8.13 6.11 -18.85
N LEU A 101 8.11 6.67 -17.63
CA LEU A 101 7.70 5.97 -16.42
C LEU A 101 6.63 6.80 -15.72
N LYS A 102 5.41 6.29 -15.68
CA LYS A 102 4.31 6.96 -14.98
C LYS A 102 4.48 6.90 -13.47
N LEU A 103 3.89 7.84 -12.75
CA LEU A 103 3.91 7.82 -11.28
C LEU A 103 3.28 6.54 -10.71
N SER A 104 2.20 6.04 -11.30
CA SER A 104 1.57 4.78 -10.88
C SER A 104 2.54 3.59 -10.98
N GLU A 105 3.33 3.55 -12.05
CA GLU A 105 4.33 2.50 -12.29
C GLU A 105 5.52 2.66 -11.36
N ALA A 106 5.97 3.90 -11.16
CA ALA A 106 7.02 4.23 -10.19
C ALA A 106 6.64 3.79 -8.78
N ALA A 107 5.39 4.02 -8.36
CA ALA A 107 4.88 3.54 -7.07
C ALA A 107 4.88 1.99 -7.00
N GLY A 108 4.49 1.32 -8.08
CA GLY A 108 4.55 -0.14 -8.19
C GLY A 108 5.97 -0.70 -8.06
N ILE A 109 6.95 -0.09 -8.74
CA ILE A 109 8.37 -0.46 -8.64
C ILE A 109 8.88 -0.27 -7.21
N TYR A 110 8.58 0.87 -6.60
CA TYR A 110 8.96 1.17 -5.23
C TYR A 110 8.40 0.15 -4.23
N LEU A 111 7.11 -0.18 -4.33
CA LEU A 111 6.47 -1.15 -3.45
C LEU A 111 6.99 -2.58 -3.67
N ARG A 112 7.25 -2.96 -4.92
CA ARG A 112 7.78 -4.29 -5.26
C ARG A 112 9.19 -4.51 -4.73
N LEU A 113 10.05 -3.48 -4.75
CA LEU A 113 11.46 -3.59 -4.37
C LEU A 113 11.70 -3.20 -2.90
N LYS A 114 11.15 -2.08 -2.43
CA LYS A 114 11.33 -1.60 -1.04
C LYS A 114 10.26 -2.08 -0.07
N GLY A 115 9.13 -2.57 -0.57
CA GLY A 115 8.00 -3.04 0.25
C GLY A 115 8.13 -4.50 0.72
N GLN A 116 9.11 -5.27 0.23
CA GLN A 116 9.33 -6.65 0.68
C GLN A 116 9.68 -6.66 2.18
N GLY A 117 8.97 -7.47 2.96
CA GLY A 117 9.14 -7.55 4.41
C GLY A 117 8.68 -6.31 5.20
N ARG A 118 8.04 -5.33 4.54
CA ARG A 118 7.47 -4.14 5.20
C ARG A 118 6.00 -4.36 5.58
N PRO A 119 5.51 -3.74 6.67
CA PRO A 119 4.12 -3.89 7.11
C PRO A 119 3.14 -3.28 6.09
N ILE A 120 1.88 -3.72 6.11
CA ILE A 120 0.82 -3.20 5.22
C ILE A 120 0.63 -1.68 5.34
N THR A 121 0.94 -1.09 6.50
CA THR A 121 0.89 0.36 6.73
C THR A 121 1.88 1.13 5.86
N PHE A 122 3.03 0.53 5.53
CA PHE A 122 4.02 1.08 4.60
C PHE A 122 3.46 1.15 3.18
N HIS A 123 2.86 0.04 2.71
CA HIS A 123 2.23 -0.03 1.39
C HIS A 123 1.12 1.00 1.25
N ARG A 124 0.19 1.02 2.20
CA ARG A 124 -0.90 2.00 2.26
C ARG A 124 -0.41 3.46 2.31
N ALA A 125 0.74 3.72 2.93
CA ALA A 125 1.30 5.07 3.00
C ALA A 125 1.81 5.55 1.63
N ALA A 126 2.53 4.69 0.91
CA ALA A 126 3.01 5.00 -0.44
C ALA A 126 1.85 5.16 -1.44
N GLU A 127 0.91 4.21 -1.45
CA GLU A 127 -0.27 4.25 -2.32
C GLU A 127 -1.10 5.50 -2.08
N ARG A 128 -1.40 5.82 -0.81
CA ARG A 128 -2.17 7.02 -0.46
C ARG A 128 -1.45 8.30 -0.88
N SER A 129 -0.14 8.39 -0.62
CA SER A 129 0.61 9.62 -0.92
C SER A 129 0.73 9.86 -2.42
N CYS A 130 1.00 8.81 -3.20
CA CYS A 130 1.04 8.90 -4.67
C CYS A 130 -0.37 9.13 -5.24
N GLY A 131 -1.39 8.47 -4.68
CA GLY A 131 -2.79 8.69 -5.03
C GLY A 131 -3.21 10.14 -4.88
N TYR A 132 -2.84 10.78 -3.77
CA TYR A 132 -3.12 12.21 -3.59
C TYR A 132 -2.48 13.10 -4.65
N LEU A 133 -1.26 12.75 -5.11
CA LEU A 133 -0.61 13.49 -6.19
C LEU A 133 -1.33 13.26 -7.52
N MET A 134 -1.70 12.02 -7.84
CA MET A 134 -2.45 11.69 -9.06
C MET A 134 -3.82 12.37 -9.09
N ASP A 135 -4.51 12.47 -7.95
CA ASP A 135 -5.80 13.15 -7.87
C ASP A 135 -5.71 14.65 -8.20
N VAL A 136 -4.58 15.30 -7.85
CA VAL A 136 -4.40 16.74 -8.02
C VAL A 136 -3.75 17.09 -9.36
N CYS A 137 -2.72 16.34 -9.75
CA CYS A 137 -1.88 16.64 -10.90
C CYS A 137 -2.02 15.65 -12.06
N GLY A 138 -2.81 14.59 -11.89
CA GLY A 138 -2.92 13.49 -12.86
C GLY A 138 -1.77 12.49 -12.76
N ASP A 139 -1.94 11.34 -13.40
CA ASP A 139 -0.88 10.33 -13.54
C ASP A 139 0.03 10.67 -14.72
N LYS A 140 1.02 11.52 -14.42
CA LYS A 140 2.05 11.98 -15.37
C LYS A 140 3.29 11.10 -15.30
N ASP A 141 4.12 11.22 -16.32
CA ASP A 141 5.50 10.77 -16.29
C ASP A 141 6.27 11.42 -15.13
N ILE A 142 7.15 10.68 -14.47
CA ILE A 142 7.98 11.19 -13.38
C ILE A 142 8.86 12.37 -13.81
N THR A 143 9.24 12.47 -15.08
CA THR A 143 10.01 13.57 -15.67
C THR A 143 9.15 14.80 -16.00
N ALA A 144 7.83 14.61 -16.18
CA ALA A 144 6.92 15.66 -16.60
C ALA A 144 6.35 16.49 -15.43
N TYR A 145 6.61 16.10 -14.18
CA TYR A 145 6.21 16.90 -13.03
C TYR A 145 7.05 18.17 -12.92
N THR A 146 6.38 19.28 -12.68
CA THR A 146 7.00 20.60 -12.56
C THR A 146 6.94 21.13 -11.14
N LYS A 147 7.64 22.24 -10.88
CA LYS A 147 7.51 22.94 -9.61
C LYS A 147 6.10 23.48 -9.36
N ALA A 148 5.39 23.84 -10.43
CA ALA A 148 3.99 24.26 -10.35
C ALA A 148 3.10 23.11 -9.86
N ASP A 149 3.33 21.88 -10.36
CA ASP A 149 2.62 20.69 -9.86
C ASP A 149 2.90 20.43 -8.38
N ALA A 150 4.15 20.60 -7.93
CA ALA A 150 4.49 20.43 -6.52
C ALA A 150 3.79 21.45 -5.61
N ASN A 151 3.61 22.69 -6.08
CA ASN A 151 2.84 23.72 -5.37
C ASN A 151 1.33 23.42 -5.40
N ALA A 152 0.78 23.04 -6.56
CA ALA A 152 -0.62 22.64 -6.68
C ALA A 152 -0.94 21.45 -5.78
N PHE A 153 -0.04 20.47 -5.70
CA PHE A 153 -0.16 19.33 -4.79
C PHE A 153 -0.22 19.78 -3.32
N ARG A 154 0.67 20.67 -2.87
CA ARG A 154 0.62 21.24 -1.52
C ARG A 154 -0.74 21.90 -1.26
N ASP A 155 -1.19 22.76 -2.16
CA ASP A 155 -2.43 23.50 -1.99
C ASP A 155 -3.64 22.56 -1.98
N GLY A 156 -3.60 21.49 -2.77
CA GLY A 156 -4.57 20.40 -2.75
C GLY A 156 -4.61 19.65 -1.42
N LEU A 157 -3.45 19.39 -0.80
CA LEU A 157 -3.40 18.77 0.54
C LEU A 157 -3.97 19.70 1.63
N ILE A 158 -3.70 21.01 1.54
CA ILE A 158 -4.26 22.01 2.47
C ILE A 158 -5.77 22.11 2.29
N LYS A 159 -6.27 22.18 1.04
CA LYS A 159 -7.71 22.21 0.73
C LYS A 159 -8.45 20.97 1.23
N ARG A 160 -7.77 19.83 1.29
CA ARG A 160 -8.29 18.58 1.89
C ARG A 160 -8.35 18.61 3.43
N GLY A 161 -7.90 19.69 4.08
CA GLY A 161 -7.93 19.84 5.52
C GLY A 161 -6.86 19.05 6.27
N LEU A 162 -5.76 18.67 5.59
CA LEU A 162 -4.67 17.98 6.26
C LEU A 162 -3.87 18.96 7.14
N ALA A 163 -3.59 18.55 8.38
CA ALA A 163 -2.72 19.31 9.27
C ALA A 163 -1.30 19.46 8.66
N GLY A 164 -0.67 20.60 8.94
CA GLY A 164 0.67 20.96 8.46
C GLY A 164 1.74 19.94 8.83
N SER A 165 1.58 19.21 9.94
CA SER A 165 2.46 18.10 10.36
C SER A 165 2.37 16.84 9.50
N SER A 166 1.33 16.71 8.68
CA SER A 166 1.09 15.58 7.77
C SER A 166 1.66 15.82 6.37
N ILE A 167 1.65 17.07 5.91
CA ILE A 167 2.15 17.46 4.58
C ILE A 167 3.60 17.01 4.35
N PRO A 168 4.59 17.28 5.24
CA PRO A 168 5.97 16.85 5.04
C PRO A 168 6.12 15.33 4.90
N ARG A 169 5.29 14.54 5.61
CA ARG A 169 5.34 13.07 5.53
C ARG A 169 4.88 12.59 4.15
N ILE A 170 3.80 13.17 3.64
CA ILE A 170 3.25 12.84 2.31
C ILE A 170 4.26 13.24 1.22
N PHE A 171 4.80 14.46 1.27
CA PHE A 171 5.85 14.92 0.35
C PHE A 171 7.12 14.07 0.41
N GLY A 172 7.53 13.66 1.62
CA GLY A 172 8.66 12.76 1.82
C GLY A 172 8.46 11.43 1.09
N THR A 173 7.29 10.82 1.24
CA THR A 173 6.97 9.55 0.56
C THR A 173 6.97 9.70 -0.96
N VAL A 174 6.30 10.72 -1.52
CA VAL A 174 6.30 10.98 -2.97
C VAL A 174 7.73 11.18 -3.50
N ARG A 175 8.54 11.97 -2.80
CA ARG A 175 9.93 12.20 -3.19
C ARG A 175 10.74 10.92 -3.21
N THR A 176 10.59 10.08 -2.19
CA THR A 176 11.29 8.80 -2.13
C THR A 176 10.88 7.87 -3.26
N VAL A 177 9.58 7.79 -3.58
CA VAL A 177 9.08 6.98 -4.70
C VAL A 177 9.68 7.46 -6.02
N VAL A 178 9.58 8.76 -6.32
CA VAL A 178 10.06 9.35 -7.57
C VAL A 178 11.58 9.18 -7.71
N ASN A 179 12.37 9.50 -6.67
CA ASN A 179 13.82 9.37 -6.73
C ASN A 179 14.29 7.92 -6.84
N PHE A 180 13.67 7.01 -6.07
CA PHE A 180 14.02 5.60 -6.10
C PHE A 180 13.76 5.01 -7.49
N SER A 181 12.56 5.25 -8.03
CA SER A 181 12.17 4.67 -9.30
C SER A 181 12.94 5.30 -10.46
N ALA A 182 13.25 6.61 -10.42
CA ALA A 182 14.12 7.24 -11.40
C ALA A 182 15.53 6.62 -11.40
N SER A 183 16.13 6.44 -10.21
CA SER A 183 17.43 5.78 -10.08
C SER A 183 17.42 4.33 -10.57
N GLU A 184 16.33 3.60 -10.35
CA GLU A 184 16.19 2.21 -10.80
C GLU A 184 16.21 2.07 -12.32
N ILE A 185 15.63 3.04 -13.04
CA ILE A 185 15.61 3.07 -14.51
C ILE A 185 16.73 3.91 -15.12
N GLY A 186 17.67 4.40 -14.30
CA GLY A 186 18.83 5.18 -14.74
C GLY A 186 18.51 6.61 -15.21
N LEU A 187 17.38 7.19 -14.78
CA LEU A 187 17.05 8.58 -15.05
C LEU A 187 17.64 9.51 -13.98
N ASP A 188 18.40 10.51 -14.43
CA ASP A 188 18.81 11.63 -13.58
C ASP A 188 17.76 12.74 -13.64
N ILE A 189 17.00 12.92 -12.55
CA ILE A 189 15.92 13.89 -12.48
C ILE A 189 16.10 14.86 -11.32
N SER A 190 15.87 16.15 -11.60
CA SER A 190 15.71 17.16 -10.56
C SER A 190 14.29 17.09 -10.01
N ASN A 191 14.11 16.39 -8.89
CA ASN A 191 12.77 16.13 -8.36
C ASN A 191 12.06 17.43 -7.88
N PRO A 192 10.91 17.81 -8.48
CA PRO A 192 10.22 19.07 -8.19
C PRO A 192 9.59 19.11 -6.78
N PHE A 193 9.35 17.95 -6.17
CA PHE A 193 8.79 17.80 -4.81
C PHE A 193 9.85 17.99 -3.71
N THR A 194 11.09 18.33 -4.08
CA THR A 194 12.14 18.75 -3.14
C THR A 194 11.95 20.21 -2.75
N ARG A 195 12.27 20.58 -1.50
CA ARG A 195 12.28 21.99 -1.02
C ARG A 195 10.99 22.78 -1.32
N VAL A 196 9.82 22.15 -1.24
CA VAL A 196 8.53 22.86 -1.28
C VAL A 196 8.27 23.47 0.09
N TYR A 197 7.84 24.73 0.13
CA TYR A 197 7.48 25.42 1.37
C TYR A 197 6.06 25.07 1.80
N TYR A 198 5.89 24.71 3.06
CA TYR A 198 4.60 24.49 3.72
C TYR A 198 4.76 24.83 5.21
N ASP A 199 3.71 25.39 5.82
CA ASP A 199 3.66 25.60 7.27
C ASP A 199 3.41 24.26 7.96
N ARG A 200 4.33 23.89 8.86
CA ARG A 200 4.29 22.61 9.59
C ARG A 200 3.38 22.67 10.81
N ASN A 201 3.05 23.87 11.28
CA ASN A 201 2.29 24.10 12.51
C ASN A 201 0.82 24.43 12.20
N ALA A 202 0.48 24.75 10.95
CA ALA A 202 -0.89 25.00 10.52
C ALA A 202 -1.83 23.84 10.90
N GLY A 203 -2.89 24.13 11.65
CA GLY A 203 -3.87 23.12 12.10
C GLY A 203 -3.31 22.04 13.02
N VAL A 204 -2.13 22.25 13.62
CA VAL A 204 -1.58 21.37 14.65
C VAL A 204 -2.02 21.89 16.01
N GLU A 205 -2.98 21.22 16.62
CA GLU A 205 -3.33 21.46 18.02
C GLU A 205 -2.31 20.76 18.93
N GLY A 206 -1.87 21.47 19.96
CA GLY A 206 -1.05 20.90 21.02
C GLY A 206 -1.85 19.85 21.79
N ARG A 207 -1.21 18.73 22.13
CA ARG A 207 -1.81 17.76 23.04
C ARG A 207 -1.63 18.28 24.47
N GLU A 208 -2.72 18.64 25.12
CA GLU A 208 -2.69 19.00 26.53
C GLU A 208 -2.58 17.74 27.41
N PRO A 209 -1.84 17.81 28.53
CA PRO A 209 -1.79 16.72 29.50
C PRO A 209 -3.16 16.53 30.16
N LEU A 210 -3.48 15.28 30.49
CA LEU A 210 -4.69 14.98 31.26
C LEU A 210 -4.51 15.47 32.72
N PRO A 211 -5.51 16.14 33.32
CA PRO A 211 -5.49 16.48 34.73
C PRO A 211 -5.38 15.23 35.62
N LEU A 212 -4.66 15.35 36.74
CA LEU A 212 -4.42 14.22 37.65
C LEU A 212 -5.73 13.62 38.18
N ASP A 213 -6.75 14.42 38.44
CA ASP A 213 -8.04 13.93 38.93
C ASP A 213 -8.77 13.10 37.85
N ALA A 214 -8.65 13.48 36.57
CA ALA A 214 -9.18 12.67 35.47
C ALA A 214 -8.45 11.32 35.35
N ILE A 215 -7.12 11.31 35.51
CA ILE A 215 -6.32 10.07 35.52
C ILE A 215 -6.77 9.17 36.67
N ARG A 216 -6.89 9.70 37.89
CA ARG A 216 -7.33 8.96 39.07
C ARG A 216 -8.73 8.37 38.90
N ASN A 217 -9.66 9.14 38.31
CA ASN A 217 -11.01 8.66 38.03
C ASN A 217 -10.99 7.51 37.02
N ILE A 218 -10.24 7.64 35.92
CA ILE A 218 -10.08 6.55 34.93
C ILE A 218 -9.50 5.30 35.58
N GLN A 219 -8.47 5.44 36.41
CA GLN A 219 -7.87 4.31 37.12
C GLN A 219 -8.83 3.64 38.11
N SER A 220 -9.68 4.41 38.80
CA SER A 220 -10.71 3.87 39.69
C SER A 220 -11.70 3.03 38.89
N GLU A 221 -12.24 3.58 37.79
CA GLU A 221 -13.16 2.86 36.89
C GLU A 221 -12.51 1.59 36.31
N CYS A 222 -11.23 1.65 35.95
CA CYS A 222 -10.49 0.48 35.48
C CYS A 222 -10.49 -0.64 36.51
N ARG A 223 -10.27 -0.32 37.80
CA ARG A 223 -10.30 -1.30 38.90
C ARG A 223 -11.72 -1.80 39.20
N THR A 224 -12.74 -0.97 39.01
CA THR A 224 -14.14 -1.36 39.20
C THR A 224 -14.61 -2.37 38.15
N VAL A 225 -14.20 -2.18 36.89
CA VAL A 225 -14.57 -3.09 35.79
C VAL A 225 -13.74 -4.39 35.82
N ASP A 226 -12.46 -4.30 36.20
CA ASP A 226 -11.58 -5.45 36.44
C ASP A 226 -11.43 -6.40 35.22
N ASP A 227 -11.09 -5.84 34.06
CA ASP A 227 -10.76 -6.63 32.85
C ASP A 227 -9.38 -6.30 32.27
N ASP A 228 -8.86 -7.22 31.45
CA ASP A 228 -7.53 -7.13 30.84
C ASP A 228 -7.28 -5.79 30.11
N LEU A 229 -8.29 -5.26 29.41
CA LEU A 229 -8.15 -4.01 28.64
C LEU A 229 -8.04 -2.80 29.58
N ARG A 230 -8.77 -2.80 30.69
CA ARG A 230 -8.75 -1.72 31.68
C ARG A 230 -7.47 -1.75 32.52
N TRP A 231 -6.99 -2.93 32.87
CA TRP A 231 -5.67 -3.07 33.50
C TRP A 231 -4.54 -2.58 32.60
N LEU A 232 -4.63 -2.81 31.29
CA LEU A 232 -3.67 -2.26 30.33
C LEU A 232 -3.68 -0.71 30.32
N VAL A 233 -4.87 -0.10 30.38
CA VAL A 233 -5.00 1.37 30.47
C VAL A 233 -4.42 1.89 31.79
N ALA A 234 -4.74 1.25 32.92
CA ALA A 234 -4.22 1.63 34.23
C ALA A 234 -2.69 1.55 34.25
N LEU A 235 -2.11 0.44 33.77
CA LEU A 235 -0.67 0.24 33.69
C LEU A 235 0.02 1.34 32.86
N VAL A 236 -0.51 1.66 31.67
CA VAL A 236 0.03 2.72 30.81
C VAL A 236 -0.05 4.10 31.48
N SER A 237 -1.13 4.36 32.23
CA SER A 237 -1.32 5.63 32.91
C SER A 237 -0.32 5.87 34.05
N ASP A 238 0.07 4.82 34.78
CA ASP A 238 1.05 4.91 35.87
C ASP A 238 2.50 4.89 35.38
N THR A 239 2.80 4.09 34.35
CA THR A 239 4.18 3.84 33.93
C THR A 239 4.66 4.71 32.77
N GLY A 240 3.75 5.38 32.06
CA GLY A 240 4.06 6.14 30.84
C GLY A 240 4.58 5.28 29.68
N MET A 241 4.39 3.96 29.74
CA MET A 241 4.78 3.04 28.68
C MET A 241 3.99 3.30 27.40
N ARG A 242 4.57 3.00 26.23
CA ARG A 242 3.75 2.97 25.01
C ARG A 242 2.76 1.82 25.11
N LEU A 243 1.54 1.99 24.60
CA LEU A 243 0.51 0.95 24.61
C LEU A 243 1.01 -0.41 24.09
N ALA A 244 1.76 -0.40 22.99
CA ALA A 244 2.33 -1.62 22.42
C ALA A 244 3.44 -2.26 23.29
N GLU A 245 4.16 -1.46 24.09
CA GLU A 245 5.15 -1.97 25.06
C GLU A 245 4.42 -2.74 26.18
N ALA A 246 3.35 -2.14 26.74
CA ALA A 246 2.57 -2.73 27.82
C ALA A 246 1.78 -3.98 27.37
N ALA A 247 1.15 -3.96 26.19
CA ALA A 247 0.34 -5.06 25.68
C ALA A 247 1.15 -6.33 25.31
N GLY A 248 2.48 -6.21 25.15
CA GLY A 248 3.33 -7.37 24.84
C GLY A 248 4.36 -7.67 25.92
N LEU A 249 4.05 -7.33 27.17
CA LEU A 249 4.79 -7.79 28.34
C LEU A 249 4.53 -9.27 28.63
N LEU A 250 5.54 -9.93 29.17
CA LEU A 250 5.42 -11.23 29.81
C LEU A 250 5.40 -11.09 31.33
N LYS A 251 4.97 -12.15 32.01
CA LYS A 251 5.09 -12.24 33.47
C LYS A 251 6.54 -12.16 33.94
N GLU A 252 7.49 -12.69 33.17
CA GLU A 252 8.92 -12.61 33.47
C GLU A 252 9.51 -11.21 33.31
N ASP A 253 8.82 -10.31 32.59
CA ASP A 253 9.23 -8.91 32.48
C ASP A 253 8.87 -8.12 33.77
N LEU A 254 8.08 -8.69 34.67
CA LEU A 254 7.64 -8.07 35.93
C LEU A 254 8.49 -8.59 37.09
N ASN A 255 9.30 -7.72 37.68
CA ASN A 255 10.09 -8.05 38.85
C ASN A 255 9.49 -7.34 40.07
N LEU A 256 8.79 -8.10 40.91
CA LEU A 256 8.04 -7.57 42.07
C LEU A 256 8.74 -7.82 43.41
N ASP A 257 9.72 -8.74 43.44
CA ASP A 257 10.34 -9.20 44.69
C ASP A 257 11.54 -8.35 45.14
N GLY A 258 11.95 -7.39 44.31
CA GLY A 258 13.07 -6.49 44.59
C GLY A 258 12.71 -5.29 45.48
N PRO A 259 13.72 -4.57 46.02
CA PRO A 259 13.49 -3.36 46.83
C PRO A 259 12.82 -2.22 46.04
N ILE A 260 12.94 -2.24 44.71
CA ILE A 260 12.20 -1.37 43.80
C ILE A 260 11.58 -2.30 42.74
N PRO A 261 10.29 -2.63 42.88
CA PRO A 261 9.54 -3.34 41.86
C PRO A 261 9.65 -2.61 40.51
N HIS A 262 9.80 -3.35 39.42
CA HIS A 262 9.99 -2.75 38.09
C HIS A 262 9.55 -3.67 36.94
N VAL A 263 9.29 -3.04 35.80
CA VAL A 263 9.06 -3.69 34.51
C VAL A 263 10.33 -3.59 33.66
N VAL A 264 10.76 -4.69 33.08
CA VAL A 264 11.83 -4.73 32.07
C VAL A 264 11.21 -4.65 30.67
N ILE A 265 11.33 -3.52 30.01
CA ILE A 265 10.88 -3.35 28.63
C ILE A 265 11.99 -3.83 27.72
N GLN A 266 11.80 -5.01 27.11
CA GLN A 266 12.77 -5.61 26.18
C GLN A 266 12.12 -5.99 24.84
N GLU A 267 12.87 -6.56 23.90
CA GLU A 267 12.34 -7.07 22.63
C GLU A 267 11.91 -8.54 22.78
N HIS A 268 10.75 -8.88 22.21
CA HIS A 268 10.22 -10.24 22.18
C HIS A 268 9.92 -10.67 20.73
N PRO A 269 9.88 -11.98 20.42
CA PRO A 269 9.58 -12.47 19.06
C PRO A 269 8.27 -11.92 18.45
N TRP A 270 7.24 -11.73 19.28
CA TRP A 270 5.94 -11.14 18.89
C TRP A 270 5.88 -9.61 19.05
N ARG A 271 6.88 -9.00 19.70
CA ARG A 271 6.93 -7.55 19.98
C ARG A 271 8.32 -6.99 19.74
N ARG A 272 8.52 -6.43 18.55
CA ARG A 272 9.72 -5.65 18.24
C ARG A 272 9.71 -4.30 18.92
N LEU A 273 10.87 -3.84 19.37
CA LEU A 273 11.04 -2.48 19.86
C LEU A 273 11.23 -1.50 18.70
N LYS A 274 10.75 -0.26 18.88
CA LYS A 274 10.85 0.77 17.84
C LYS A 274 12.30 1.15 17.54
N THR A 275 13.16 1.15 18.57
CA THR A 275 14.59 1.46 18.52
C THR A 275 15.31 0.71 19.63
N ALA A 276 16.63 0.49 19.50
CA ALA A 276 17.45 -0.14 20.55
C ALA A 276 17.33 0.60 21.90
N GLY A 277 17.27 1.94 21.88
CA GLY A 277 17.06 2.75 23.08
C GLY A 277 15.64 2.69 23.68
N SER A 278 14.73 1.90 23.12
CA SER A 278 13.43 1.64 23.77
C SER A 278 13.54 0.58 24.88
N SER A 279 14.64 -0.19 24.92
CA SER A 279 14.91 -1.16 25.98
C SER A 279 15.28 -0.44 27.27
N ARG A 280 14.49 -0.60 28.33
CA ARG A 280 14.66 0.13 29.59
C ARG A 280 13.93 -0.54 30.75
N THR A 281 14.32 -0.22 31.97
CA THR A 281 13.55 -0.56 33.18
C THR A 281 12.65 0.61 33.58
N VAL A 282 11.44 0.30 34.03
CA VAL A 282 10.47 1.28 34.53
C VAL A 282 10.03 0.85 35.94
N PRO A 283 10.20 1.69 36.98
CA PRO A 283 9.76 1.35 38.33
C PRO A 283 8.23 1.26 38.39
N LEU A 284 7.74 0.37 39.26
CA LEU A 284 6.33 0.15 39.57
C LEU A 284 5.97 0.74 40.94
#